data_AF-A0A5C5WH13-F1
#
_entry.id   AF-A0A5C5WH13-F1
#
_cell.length_a   1.000
_cell.length_b   1.000
_cell.length_c   1.000
_cell.angle_alpha   90.00
_cell.angle_beta   90.00
_cell.angle_gamma   90.00
#
_symmetry.space_group_name_H-M   'P 1'
#
loop_
_entity.id
_entity.type
_entity.pdbx_description
1 polymer ?
#
loop_
_entity_poly.entity_id
_entity_poly.type
_entity_poly.pdbx_seq_one_letter_code
_entity_poly.pdbx_strand_id
1 'polypeptide(L)'
;MPNSPNAQKALRQSEKRRLHNRNLRSALRTVIKKARSAAAEGGAAADEAVRIAVKRLDQAAAKGLIHKNTASRTKSRLVTLKKKSAS
;
A
#
# COMPACT_ATOMS: atom_id res chain seq x y z
N MET A 1 21.92 23.04 2.42
CA MET A 1 21.98 23.20 0.94
C MET A 1 22.95 22.17 0.37
N PRO A 2 22.73 21.65 -0.85
CA PRO A 2 23.70 20.78 -1.51
C PRO A 2 25.04 21.50 -1.66
N ASN A 3 26.13 20.83 -1.30
CA ASN A 3 27.50 21.36 -1.38
C ASN A 3 28.22 20.96 -2.68
N SER A 4 27.57 20.23 -3.58
CA SER A 4 28.11 19.81 -4.87
C SER A 4 27.02 19.78 -5.96
N PRO A 5 27.38 19.93 -7.24
CA PRO A 5 26.43 19.86 -8.36
C PRO A 5 25.71 18.51 -8.42
N ASN A 6 26.39 17.43 -8.06
CA ASN A 6 25.79 16.09 -7.97
C ASN A 6 24.73 16.01 -6.87
N ALA A 7 25.01 16.59 -5.70
CA ALA A 7 24.04 16.65 -4.59
C ALA A 7 22.81 17.48 -4.98
N GLN A 8 22.97 18.60 -5.70
CA GLN A 8 21.85 19.41 -6.16
C GLN A 8 20.97 18.66 -7.18
N LYS A 9 21.58 17.88 -8.08
CA LYS A 9 20.84 17.00 -9.00
C LYS A 9 20.09 15.90 -8.23
N ALA A 10 20.72 15.27 -7.25
CA ALA A 10 20.09 14.23 -6.43
C ALA A 10 18.88 14.79 -5.65
N LEU A 11 18.99 16.01 -5.10
CA LEU A 11 17.88 16.67 -4.41
C LEU A 11 16.67 16.87 -5.33
N ARG A 12 16.87 17.42 -6.53
CA ARG A 12 15.78 17.60 -7.51
C ARG A 12 15.12 16.28 -7.91
N GLN A 13 15.90 15.21 -8.07
CA GLN A 13 15.37 13.88 -8.38
C GLN A 13 14.60 13.27 -7.21
N SER A 14 15.09 13.46 -5.98
CA SER A 14 14.47 12.90 -4.78
C SER A 14 13.11 13.55 -4.51
N GLU A 15 12.97 14.86 -4.73
CA GLU A 15 11.70 15.58 -4.60
C GLU A 15 10.65 15.08 -5.59
N LYS A 16 11.02 14.91 -6.86
CA LYS A 16 10.13 14.34 -7.90
C LYS A 16 9.67 12.93 -7.51
N ARG A 17 10.60 12.06 -7.10
CA ARG A 17 10.29 10.69 -6.65
C ARG A 17 9.41 10.72 -5.39
N ARG A 18 9.67 11.63 -4.45
CA ARG A 18 8.90 11.79 -3.21
C ARG A 18 7.43 12.10 -3.50
N LEU A 19 7.17 13.08 -4.38
CA LEU A 19 5.81 13.47 -4.75
C LEU A 19 5.06 12.32 -5.44
N HIS A 20 5.70 11.65 -6.39
CA HIS A 20 5.12 10.50 -7.08
C HIS A 20 4.80 9.35 -6.10
N ASN A 21 5.77 8.97 -5.27
CA ASN A 21 5.60 7.90 -4.29
C ASN A 21 4.55 8.25 -3.22
N ARG A 22 4.43 9.53 -2.85
CA ARG A 22 3.40 9.99 -1.91
C ARG A 22 2.00 9.71 -2.46
N ASN A 23 1.76 10.02 -3.73
CA ASN A 23 0.46 9.80 -4.37
C ASN A 23 0.14 8.30 -4.50
N LEU A 24 1.13 7.48 -4.85
CA LEU A 24 0.92 6.02 -4.91
C LEU A 24 0.66 5.42 -3.52
N ARG A 25 1.38 5.89 -2.49
CA ARG A 25 1.17 5.42 -1.11
C ARG A 25 -0.18 5.85 -0.56
N SER A 26 -0.65 7.07 -0.85
CA SER A 26 -1.97 7.52 -0.41
C SER A 26 -3.07 6.69 -1.05
N ALA A 27 -3.00 6.47 -2.38
CA ALA A 27 -3.96 5.61 -3.08
C ALA A 27 -3.98 4.18 -2.51
N LEU A 28 -2.80 3.59 -2.26
CA LEU A 28 -2.69 2.25 -1.66
C LEU A 28 -3.32 2.21 -0.25
N ARG A 29 -3.06 3.21 0.59
CA ARG A 29 -3.65 3.31 1.93
C ARG A 29 -5.17 3.41 1.88
N THR A 30 -5.72 4.15 0.92
CA THR A 30 -7.18 4.25 0.72
C THR A 30 -7.78 2.89 0.38
N VAL A 31 -7.17 2.14 -0.55
CA VAL A 31 -7.64 0.78 -0.91
C VAL A 31 -7.58 -0.16 0.30
N ILE A 32 -6.50 -0.11 1.09
CA ILE A 32 -6.37 -0.92 2.30
C ILE A 32 -7.43 -0.54 3.34
N LYS A 33 -7.72 0.76 3.50
CA LYS A 33 -8.77 1.23 4.44
C LYS A 33 -10.15 0.69 4.03
N LYS A 34 -10.50 0.78 2.75
CA LYS A 34 -11.76 0.23 2.22
C LYS A 34 -11.86 -1.28 2.41
N ALA A 35 -10.77 -2.01 2.16
CA ALA A 35 -10.75 -3.46 2.40
C ALA A 35 -10.87 -3.82 3.88
N ARG A 36 -10.32 -3.01 4.79
CA ARG A 36 -10.48 -3.23 6.24
C ARG A 36 -11.90 -2.99 6.72
N SER A 37 -12.57 -1.93 6.26
CA SER A 37 -13.97 -1.69 6.62
C SER A 37 -14.87 -2.79 6.09
N ALA A 38 -14.73 -3.14 4.80
CA ALA A 38 -15.51 -4.21 4.19
C ALA A 38 -15.26 -5.57 4.86
N ALA A 39 -14.00 -5.88 5.22
CA ALA A 39 -13.68 -7.12 5.93
C ALA A 39 -14.24 -7.16 7.37
N ALA A 40 -14.45 -6.01 8.00
CA ALA A 40 -15.04 -5.93 9.34
C ALA A 40 -16.57 -6.06 9.30
N GLU A 41 -17.22 -5.43 8.32
CA GLU A 41 -18.68 -5.48 8.12
C GLU A 41 -19.17 -6.85 7.61
N GLY A 42 -18.34 -7.56 6.84
CA GLY A 42 -18.69 -8.85 6.27
C GLY A 42 -19.54 -8.74 4.99
N GLY A 43 -19.90 -9.90 4.42
CA GLY A 43 -20.72 -9.99 3.20
C GLY A 43 -19.93 -10.17 1.89
N ALA A 44 -20.66 -10.31 0.78
CA ALA A 44 -20.08 -10.65 -0.53
C ALA A 44 -19.08 -9.60 -1.05
N ALA A 45 -19.28 -8.32 -0.71
CA ALA A 45 -18.40 -7.23 -1.09
C ALA A 45 -17.02 -7.27 -0.39
N ALA A 46 -16.91 -7.95 0.75
CA ALA A 46 -15.66 -8.07 1.50
C ALA A 46 -14.60 -8.85 0.70
N ASP A 47 -15.01 -9.90 0.00
CA ASP A 47 -14.10 -10.77 -0.74
C ASP A 47 -13.49 -10.07 -1.94
N GLU A 48 -14.30 -9.32 -2.67
CA GLU A 48 -13.82 -8.53 -3.79
C GLU A 48 -12.89 -7.40 -3.31
N ALA A 49 -13.28 -6.67 -2.26
CA ALA A 49 -12.47 -5.59 -1.70
C ALA A 49 -11.10 -6.09 -1.22
N VAL A 50 -11.06 -7.25 -0.54
CA VAL A 50 -9.82 -7.87 -0.08
C VAL A 50 -8.97 -8.35 -1.25
N ARG A 51 -9.57 -8.99 -2.28
CA ARG A 51 -8.83 -9.40 -3.50
C ARG A 51 -8.18 -8.21 -4.21
N ILE A 52 -8.91 -7.11 -4.37
CA ILE A 52 -8.39 -5.88 -4.97
C ILE A 52 -7.22 -5.32 -4.13
N ALA A 53 -7.36 -5.28 -2.81
CA ALA A 53 -6.30 -4.79 -1.93
C ALA A 53 -5.04 -5.67 -1.98
N VAL A 54 -5.19 -7.00 -2.02
CA VAL A 54 -4.08 -7.94 -2.18
C VAL A 54 -3.33 -7.69 -3.49
N LYS A 55 -4.05 -7.57 -4.62
CA LYS A 55 -3.45 -7.27 -5.92
C LYS A 55 -2.66 -5.96 -5.90
N ARG A 56 -3.22 -4.90 -5.30
CA ARG A 56 -2.54 -3.59 -5.21
C ARG A 56 -1.32 -3.62 -4.29
N LEU A 57 -1.35 -4.39 -3.20
CA LEU A 57 -0.20 -4.59 -2.31
C LEU A 57 0.96 -5.28 -3.04
N ASP A 58 0.67 -6.31 -3.85
CA ASP A 58 1.70 -7.01 -4.63
C ASP A 58 2.33 -6.13 -5.69
N GLN A 59 1.50 -5.39 -6.42
CA GLN A 59 2.00 -4.42 -7.40
C GLN A 59 2.86 -3.34 -6.74
N ALA A 60 2.48 -2.87 -5.55
CA ALA A 60 3.27 -1.89 -4.80
C ALA A 60 4.60 -2.48 -4.30
N ALA A 61 4.63 -3.75 -3.91
CA ALA A 61 5.86 -4.45 -3.52
C ALA A 61 6.79 -4.68 -4.72
N ALA A 62 6.25 -5.15 -5.84
CA ALA A 62 7.00 -5.37 -7.07
C ALA A 62 7.64 -4.09 -7.61
N LYS A 63 6.96 -2.93 -7.47
CA LYS A 63 7.48 -1.62 -7.84
C LYS A 63 8.44 -1.00 -6.80
N GLY A 64 8.75 -1.72 -5.72
CA GLY A 64 9.62 -1.22 -4.64
C GLY A 64 9.03 -0.06 -3.83
N LEU A 65 7.72 0.22 -3.96
CA LEU A 65 7.06 1.28 -3.20
C LEU A 65 6.94 0.93 -1.71
N ILE A 66 6.74 -0.36 -1.42
CA ILE A 66 6.73 -0.95 -0.08
C ILE A 66 7.61 -2.20 -0.06
N HIS A 67 8.16 -2.53 1.10
CA HIS A 67 8.92 -3.77 1.26
C HIS A 67 8.01 -5.00 1.17
N LYS A 68 8.51 -6.11 0.60
CA LYS A 68 7.78 -7.39 0.47
C LYS A 68 7.18 -7.87 1.80
N ASN A 69 7.94 -7.78 2.89
CA ASN A 69 7.45 -8.16 4.23
C ASN A 69 6.31 -7.27 4.72
N THR A 70 6.29 -5.99 4.34
CA THR A 70 5.17 -5.09 4.67
C THR A 70 3.92 -5.46 3.89
N ALA A 71 4.06 -5.84 2.62
CA ALA A 71 2.95 -6.39 1.84
C ALA A 71 2.42 -7.68 2.48
N SER A 72 3.28 -8.67 2.72
CA SER A 72 2.90 -9.95 3.34
C SER A 72 2.22 -9.78 4.69
N ARG A 73 2.76 -8.94 5.58
CA ARG A 73 2.16 -8.61 6.88
C ARG A 73 0.77 -7.99 6.72
N THR A 74 0.58 -7.12 5.75
CA THR A 74 -0.72 -6.45 5.53
C THR A 74 -1.74 -7.43 4.98
N LYS A 75 -1.35 -8.30 4.04
CA LYS A 75 -2.20 -9.38 3.54
C LYS A 75 -2.65 -10.33 4.64
N SER A 76 -1.71 -10.82 5.46
CA SER A 76 -2.01 -11.72 6.58
C SER A 76 -3.04 -11.09 7.52
N ARG A 77 -2.84 -9.81 7.90
CA ARG A 77 -3.80 -9.09 8.76
C ARG A 77 -5.19 -8.94 8.14
N LEU A 78 -5.29 -8.69 6.83
CA LEU A 78 -6.60 -8.60 6.16
C LEU A 78 -7.33 -9.94 6.16
N VAL A 79 -6.61 -11.04 5.91
CA VAL A 79 -7.18 -12.39 5.91
C VAL A 79 -7.64 -12.78 7.32
N THR A 80 -6.83 -12.52 8.34
CA THR A 80 -7.22 -12.80 9.73
C THR A 80 -8.43 -11.97 10.15
N LEU A 81 -8.50 -10.69 9.75
CA LEU A 81 -9.65 -9.83 10.05
C LEU A 81 -10.95 -10.38 9.43
N LYS A 82 -10.91 -10.76 8.14
CA LYS A 82 -12.04 -11.41 7.46
C LYS A 82 -12.48 -12.71 8.17
N LYS A 83 -11.53 -13.52 8.63
CA LYS A 83 -11.84 -14.77 9.34
C LYS A 83 -12.54 -14.51 10.69
N LYS A 84 -12.11 -13.48 11.41
CA LYS A 84 -12.68 -13.12 12.71
C LYS A 84 -14.12 -12.60 12.59
N SER A 85 -14.46 -11.85 11.54
CA SER A 85 -15.84 -11.36 11.33
C SER A 85 -16.81 -12.42 10.83
N ALA A 86 -16.30 -13.55 10.31
CA ALA A 86 -17.10 -14.68 9.86
C ALA A 86 -17.32 -15.75 10.95
N SER A 87 -16.70 -15.61 12.13
CA SER A 87 -16.85 -16.46 13.31
C SER A 87 -17.68 -15.76 14.38
#